data_AF-A0A536VNH8-F1
#
_entry.id   AF-A0A536VNH8-F1
#
_cell.length_a   1.000
_cell.length_b   1.000
_cell.length_c   1.000
_cell.angle_alpha   90.00
_cell.angle_beta   90.00
_cell.angle_gamma   90.00
#
_symmetry.space_group_name_H-M   'P 1'
#
loop_
_entity.id
_entity.type
_entity.pdbx_description
1 polymer ?
#
loop_
_entity_poly.entity_id
_entity_poly.type
_entity_poly.pdbx_seq_one_letter_code
_entity_poly.pdbx_strand_id
1 'polypeptide(L)'
;RVKAEAKAAEAQEVAEAESLQRQVVEARMAAMQAQVEPHFLFNTLASIDHLIEVDPPRASRMQRNLIALLRASMPAMRDKATHLGRELEVVRPYLEILKVRMEERLQAQVDVPEGLYSADFPPMMLQSLVENAIKHGLEPKADG
;
A
#
# COMPACT_ATOMS: atom_id res chain seq x y z
N ARG A 1 -51.28 -12.55 12.08
CA ARG A 1 -50.48 -13.18 10.98
C ARG A 1 -49.83 -12.11 10.13
N VAL A 2 -50.59 -11.29 9.40
CA VAL A 2 -50.04 -10.17 8.56
C VAL A 2 -49.07 -9.24 9.30
N LYS A 3 -49.39 -8.78 10.53
CA LYS A 3 -48.47 -7.94 11.33
C LYS A 3 -47.20 -8.65 11.80
N ALA A 4 -47.24 -9.98 11.98
CA ALA A 4 -46.10 -10.77 12.40
C ALA A 4 -45.20 -11.10 11.20
N GLU A 5 -45.81 -11.36 10.03
CA GLU A 5 -45.11 -11.55 8.75
C GLU A 5 -44.43 -10.26 8.30
N ALA A 6 -45.08 -9.10 8.43
CA ALA A 6 -44.47 -7.80 8.13
C ALA A 6 -43.28 -7.49 9.05
N LYS A 7 -43.40 -7.76 10.35
CA LYS A 7 -42.31 -7.57 11.32
C LYS A 7 -41.13 -8.53 11.08
N ALA A 8 -41.41 -9.74 10.62
CA ALA A 8 -40.38 -10.72 10.25
C ALA A 8 -39.65 -10.32 8.95
N ALA A 9 -40.37 -9.81 7.96
CA ALA A 9 -39.78 -9.29 6.73
C ALA A 9 -38.90 -8.06 6.99
N GLU A 10 -39.35 -7.13 7.82
CA GLU A 10 -38.56 -5.96 8.23
C GLU A 10 -37.31 -6.36 9.00
N ALA A 11 -37.40 -7.34 9.91
CA ALA A 11 -36.24 -7.86 10.62
C ALA A 11 -35.23 -8.58 9.69
N GLN A 12 -35.73 -9.27 8.66
CA GLN A 12 -34.93 -9.93 7.64
C GLN A 12 -34.16 -8.90 6.80
N GLU A 13 -34.84 -7.84 6.32
CA GLU A 13 -34.22 -6.76 5.55
C GLU A 13 -33.13 -6.02 6.35
N VAL A 14 -33.39 -5.74 7.64
CA VAL A 14 -32.39 -5.11 8.52
C VAL A 14 -31.17 -6.02 8.72
N ALA A 15 -31.39 -7.32 8.96
CA ALA A 15 -30.29 -8.28 9.12
C ALA A 15 -29.45 -8.44 7.85
N GLU A 16 -30.08 -8.43 6.67
CA GLU A 16 -29.40 -8.45 5.38
C GLU A 16 -28.58 -7.18 5.14
N ALA A 17 -29.14 -6.01 5.45
CA ALA A 17 -28.43 -4.74 5.36
C ALA A 17 -27.21 -4.67 6.29
N GLU A 18 -27.34 -5.11 7.55
CA GLU A 18 -26.22 -5.19 8.50
C GLU A 18 -25.14 -6.18 8.03
N SER A 19 -25.54 -7.32 7.46
CA SER A 19 -24.62 -8.33 6.91
C SER A 19 -23.80 -7.77 5.75
N LEU A 20 -24.47 -7.11 4.79
CA LEU A 20 -23.80 -6.45 3.66
C LEU A 20 -22.84 -5.36 4.14
N GLN A 21 -23.22 -4.57 5.15
CA GLN A 21 -22.36 -3.54 5.71
C GLN A 21 -21.11 -4.14 6.36
N ARG A 22 -21.23 -5.27 7.09
CA ARG A 22 -20.07 -6.00 7.63
C ARG A 22 -19.17 -6.53 6.52
N GLN A 23 -19.73 -7.16 5.48
CA GLN A 23 -18.96 -7.66 4.35
C GLN A 23 -18.19 -6.53 3.63
N VAL A 24 -18.79 -5.35 3.48
CA VAL A 24 -18.10 -4.18 2.92
C VAL A 24 -16.95 -3.73 3.80
N VAL A 25 -17.11 -3.72 5.12
CA VAL A 25 -16.04 -3.37 6.06
C VAL A 25 -14.92 -4.41 6.02
N GLU A 26 -15.26 -5.69 6.04
CA GLU A 26 -14.29 -6.79 5.91
C GLU A 26 -13.52 -6.74 4.60
N ALA A 27 -14.21 -6.53 3.48
CA ALA A 27 -13.57 -6.38 2.17
C ALA A 27 -12.63 -5.16 2.11
N ARG A 28 -13.00 -4.04 2.76
CA ARG A 28 -12.13 -2.87 2.88
C ARG A 28 -10.91 -3.14 3.74
N MET A 29 -11.06 -3.87 4.85
CA MET A 29 -9.95 -4.28 5.70
C MET A 29 -9.01 -5.25 4.96
N ALA A 30 -9.57 -6.22 4.24
CA ALA A 30 -8.80 -7.15 3.42
C ALA A 30 -8.05 -6.43 2.29
N ALA A 31 -8.68 -5.45 1.63
CA ALA A 31 -8.03 -4.62 0.61
C ALA A 31 -6.89 -3.77 1.21
N MET A 32 -7.07 -3.26 2.42
CA MET A 32 -6.03 -2.53 3.15
C MET A 32 -4.86 -3.46 3.53
N GLN A 33 -5.15 -4.69 3.97
CA GLN A 33 -4.13 -5.72 4.25
C GLN A 33 -3.40 -6.17 2.98
N ALA A 34 -4.06 -6.17 1.82
CA ALA A 34 -3.46 -6.57 0.56
C ALA A 34 -2.50 -5.51 -0.01
N GLN A 35 -2.69 -4.22 0.31
CA GLN A 35 -1.84 -3.14 -0.22
C GLN A 35 -0.41 -3.15 0.32
N VAL A 36 -0.15 -3.76 1.48
CA VAL A 36 1.20 -3.99 1.98
C VAL A 36 1.35 -5.47 2.29
N GLU A 37 2.14 -6.17 1.48
CA GLU A 37 2.41 -7.60 1.67
C GLU A 37 2.94 -7.84 3.10
N PRO A 38 2.30 -8.72 3.91
CA PRO A 38 2.72 -8.94 5.30
C PRO A 38 4.20 -9.32 5.44
N HIS A 39 4.72 -10.11 4.50
CA HIS A 39 6.11 -10.52 4.50
C HIS A 39 7.06 -9.35 4.18
N PHE A 40 6.71 -8.42 3.29
CA PHE A 40 7.44 -7.16 3.12
C PHE A 40 7.51 -6.36 4.43
N LEU A 41 6.40 -6.28 5.18
CA LEU A 41 6.37 -5.58 6.46
C LEU A 41 7.31 -6.23 7.49
N PHE A 42 7.23 -7.54 7.69
CA PHE A 42 8.10 -8.26 8.62
C PHE A 42 9.57 -8.13 8.25
N ASN A 43 9.91 -8.29 6.97
CA ASN A 43 11.29 -8.14 6.49
C ASN A 43 11.81 -6.72 6.70
N THR A 44 10.97 -5.71 6.47
CA THR A 44 11.35 -4.31 6.68
C THR A 44 11.62 -4.04 8.16
N LEU A 45 10.79 -4.57 9.06
CA LEU A 45 10.99 -4.45 10.51
C LEU A 45 12.25 -5.18 10.98
N ALA A 46 12.52 -6.39 10.49
CA ALA A 46 13.74 -7.12 10.78
C ALA A 46 15.01 -6.39 10.30
N SER A 47 14.96 -5.78 9.11
CA SER A 47 16.06 -4.93 8.63
C SER A 47 16.25 -3.70 9.51
N ILE A 48 15.18 -3.06 9.99
CA ILE A 48 15.28 -1.94 10.93
C ILE A 48 15.92 -2.40 12.24
N ASP A 49 15.49 -3.54 12.79
CA ASP A 49 16.03 -4.10 14.03
C ASP A 49 17.55 -4.33 13.94
N HIS A 50 17.99 -4.98 12.86
CA HIS A 50 19.42 -5.14 12.59
C HIS A 50 20.15 -3.80 12.46
N LEU A 51 19.58 -2.84 11.71
CA LEU A 51 20.18 -1.52 11.51
C LEU A 51 20.26 -0.70 12.79
N ILE A 52 19.39 -0.92 13.79
CA ILE A 52 19.50 -0.22 15.08
C ILE A 52 20.84 -0.53 15.75
N GLU A 53 21.38 -1.73 15.56
CA GLU A 53 22.67 -2.13 16.13
C GLU A 53 23.86 -1.61 15.31
N VAL A 54 23.77 -1.67 13.97
CA VAL A 54 24.92 -1.45 13.09
C VAL A 54 24.97 -0.06 12.42
N ASP A 55 23.82 0.58 12.20
CA ASP A 55 23.69 1.90 11.57
C ASP A 55 22.36 2.60 11.99
N PRO A 56 22.31 3.15 13.22
CA PRO A 56 21.10 3.78 13.76
C PRO A 56 20.52 4.92 12.88
N PRO A 57 21.35 5.79 12.26
CA PRO A 57 20.84 6.78 11.31
C PRO A 57 20.10 6.16 10.11
N ARG A 58 20.62 5.07 9.53
CA ARG A 58 19.95 4.35 8.43
C ARG A 58 18.68 3.64 8.91
N ALA A 59 18.67 3.08 10.12
CA ALA A 59 17.46 2.53 10.75
C ALA A 59 16.35 3.58 10.87
N SER A 60 16.68 4.75 11.40
CA SER A 60 15.72 5.87 11.57
C SER A 60 15.14 6.33 10.22
N ARG A 61 15.97 6.40 9.17
CA ARG A 61 15.50 6.69 7.80
C ARG A 61 14.53 5.62 7.29
N MET A 62 14.88 4.35 7.42
CA MET A 62 14.05 3.23 6.97
C MET A 62 12.70 3.18 7.72
N GLN A 63 12.72 3.42 9.03
CA GLN A 63 11.52 3.54 9.86
C GLN A 63 10.61 4.69 9.40
N ARG A 64 11.17 5.88 9.13
CA ARG A 64 10.39 7.02 8.62
C ARG A 64 9.74 6.71 7.26
N ASN A 65 10.47 6.05 6.37
CA ASN A 65 9.91 5.62 5.08
C ASN A 65 8.79 4.59 5.27
N LEU A 66 8.94 3.62 6.19
CA LEU A 66 7.87 2.67 6.50
C LEU A 66 6.61 3.38 7.02
N ILE A 67 6.76 4.34 7.94
CA ILE A 67 5.63 5.15 8.43
C ILE A 67 4.97 5.93 7.28
N ALA A 68 5.77 6.54 6.41
CA ALA A 68 5.26 7.29 5.26
C ALA A 68 4.50 6.38 4.28
N LEU A 69 5.04 5.21 3.96
CA LEU A 69 4.40 4.20 3.13
C LEU A 69 3.06 3.77 3.73
N LEU A 70 3.04 3.36 5.00
CA LEU A 70 1.81 2.94 5.68
C LEU A 70 0.76 4.06 5.69
N ARG A 71 1.17 5.31 5.91
CA ARG A 71 0.26 6.46 5.86
C ARG A 71 -0.30 6.71 4.46
N ALA A 72 0.53 6.56 3.43
CA ALA A 72 0.13 6.75 2.04
C ALA A 72 -0.74 5.59 1.52
N SER A 73 -0.54 4.37 2.03
CA SER A 73 -1.35 3.19 1.70
C SER A 73 -2.68 3.14 2.45
N MET A 74 -2.90 3.98 3.47
CA MET A 74 -4.23 4.05 4.07
C MET A 74 -5.24 4.64 3.06
N PRO A 75 -6.42 4.02 2.89
CA PRO A 75 -7.47 4.52 2.02
C PRO A 75 -7.82 5.97 2.39
N ALA A 76 -7.64 6.89 1.45
CA ALA A 76 -8.27 8.19 1.56
C ALA A 76 -9.78 7.94 1.48
N MET A 77 -10.52 8.22 2.55
CA MET A 77 -11.95 7.92 2.68
C MET A 77 -12.84 8.63 1.63
N ARG A 78 -12.30 9.37 0.64
CA ARG A 78 -13.08 10.37 -0.08
C ARG A 78 -12.90 10.52 -1.59
N ASP A 79 -11.84 10.05 -2.24
CA ASP A 79 -11.66 10.34 -3.67
C ASP A 79 -11.46 9.11 -4.56
N LYS A 80 -12.32 9.01 -5.59
CA LYS A 80 -12.21 8.04 -6.70
C LYS A 80 -11.25 8.52 -7.79
N ALA A 81 -10.95 9.82 -7.83
CA ALA A 81 -9.93 10.40 -8.68
C ALA A 81 -8.63 10.51 -7.89
N THR A 82 -7.54 10.02 -8.45
CA THR A 82 -6.20 10.21 -7.89
C THR A 82 -5.33 10.93 -8.90
N HIS A 83 -4.26 11.51 -8.41
CA HIS A 83 -3.29 12.24 -9.22
C HIS A 83 -1.90 11.66 -9.01
N LEU A 84 -0.99 11.96 -9.93
CA LEU A 84 0.37 11.41 -9.92
C LEU A 84 1.09 11.64 -8.58
N GLY A 85 0.89 12.79 -7.95
CA GLY A 85 1.45 13.12 -6.64
C GLY A 85 1.06 12.11 -5.56
N ARG A 86 -0.20 11.66 -5.55
CA ARG A 86 -0.68 10.67 -4.56
C ARG A 86 -0.08 9.29 -4.80
N GLU A 87 0.08 8.90 -6.06
CA GLU A 87 0.80 7.66 -6.39
C GLU A 87 2.28 7.73 -5.97
N LEU A 88 2.92 8.89 -6.15
CA LEU A 88 4.30 9.13 -5.73
C LEU A 88 4.49 9.09 -4.20
N GLU A 89 3.49 9.50 -3.42
CA GLU A 89 3.51 9.38 -1.95
C GLU A 89 3.60 7.93 -1.47
N VAL A 90 3.12 6.98 -2.26
CA VAL A 90 3.26 5.53 -1.99
C VAL A 90 4.59 5.02 -2.54
N VAL A 91 4.89 5.32 -3.80
CA VAL A 91 6.04 4.73 -4.52
C VAL A 91 7.39 5.22 -3.98
N ARG A 92 7.53 6.49 -3.63
CA ARG A 92 8.80 7.04 -3.14
C ARG A 92 9.29 6.35 -1.85
N PRO A 93 8.51 6.29 -0.76
CA PRO A 93 8.96 5.60 0.44
C PRO A 93 9.16 4.10 0.22
N TYR A 94 8.35 3.46 -0.65
CA TYR A 94 8.54 2.06 -1.03
C TYR A 94 9.92 1.81 -1.68
N LEU A 95 10.30 2.63 -2.67
CA LEU A 95 11.60 2.54 -3.32
C LEU A 95 12.75 2.79 -2.36
N GLU A 96 12.61 3.76 -1.45
CA GLU A 96 13.66 4.03 -0.45
C GLU A 96 13.86 2.87 0.53
N ILE A 97 12.79 2.17 0.92
CA ILE A 97 12.89 0.93 1.72
C ILE A 97 13.63 -0.14 0.93
N LEU A 98 13.27 -0.35 -0.34
CA LEU A 98 13.91 -1.35 -1.18
C LEU A 98 15.39 -1.04 -1.42
N LYS A 99 15.78 0.22 -1.64
CA LYS A 99 17.19 0.62 -1.78
C LYS A 99 18.00 0.24 -0.55
N VAL A 100 17.45 0.46 0.64
CA VAL A 100 18.12 0.07 1.88
C VAL A 100 18.30 -1.45 1.96
N ARG A 101 17.31 -2.24 1.53
CA ARG A 101 17.36 -3.70 1.59
C ARG A 101 18.23 -4.34 0.51
N MET A 102 18.29 -3.73 -0.67
CA MET A 102 18.98 -4.27 -1.85
C MET A 102 20.38 -3.68 -2.03
N GLU A 103 20.69 -2.61 -1.31
CA GLU A 103 21.98 -1.92 -1.36
C GLU A 103 22.38 -1.58 -2.81
N GLU A 104 23.58 -1.93 -3.22
CA GLU A 104 24.12 -1.68 -4.56
C GLU A 104 23.34 -2.38 -5.69
N ARG A 105 22.49 -3.37 -5.37
CA ARG A 105 21.71 -4.11 -6.38
C ARG A 105 20.53 -3.31 -6.93
N LEU A 106 20.12 -2.22 -6.27
CA LEU A 106 18.99 -1.40 -6.70
C LEU A 106 19.38 0.06 -6.82
N GLN A 107 19.42 0.56 -8.05
CA GLN A 107 19.49 1.99 -8.34
C GLN A 107 18.14 2.44 -8.91
N ALA A 108 17.46 3.32 -8.16
CA ALA A 108 16.17 3.86 -8.58
C ALA A 108 16.18 5.39 -8.50
N GLN A 109 15.74 6.04 -9.57
CA GLN A 109 15.60 7.48 -9.67
C GLN A 109 14.15 7.82 -10.02
N VAL A 110 13.60 8.83 -9.34
CA VAL A 110 12.24 9.31 -9.60
C VAL A 110 12.33 10.80 -9.91
N ASP A 111 12.26 11.12 -11.19
CA ASP A 111 12.27 12.48 -11.72
C ASP A 111 10.90 12.83 -12.28
N VAL A 112 10.25 13.83 -11.69
CA VAL A 112 8.90 14.27 -12.04
C VAL A 112 8.85 15.79 -11.96
N PRO A 113 8.55 16.49 -13.05
CA PRO A 113 8.31 17.93 -13.03
C PRO A 113 7.19 18.32 -12.06
N GLU A 114 7.38 19.39 -11.30
CA GLU A 114 6.42 19.84 -10.26
C GLU A 114 5.00 20.03 -10.79
N GLY A 115 4.86 20.56 -12.01
CA GLY A 115 3.55 20.76 -12.66
C GLY A 115 2.78 19.48 -12.98
N LEU A 116 3.39 18.29 -12.88
CA LEU A 116 2.72 17.01 -13.14
C LEU A 116 2.18 16.34 -11.86
N TYR A 117 2.46 16.86 -10.68
CA TYR A 117 2.02 16.23 -9.42
C TYR A 117 0.49 16.20 -9.29
N SER A 118 -0.20 17.18 -9.86
CA SER A 118 -1.67 17.27 -9.86
C SER A 118 -2.31 16.64 -11.10
N ALA A 119 -1.54 16.05 -12.02
CA ALA A 119 -2.08 15.41 -13.21
C ALA A 119 -2.94 14.20 -12.82
N ASP A 120 -4.13 14.10 -13.43
CA ASP A 120 -5.00 12.95 -13.27
C ASP A 120 -4.23 11.67 -13.62
N PHE A 121 -4.29 10.70 -12.73
CA PHE A 121 -3.55 9.45 -12.89
C PHE A 121 -4.38 8.28 -12.37
N PRO A 122 -4.39 7.12 -13.05
CA PRO A 122 -5.16 5.98 -12.56
C PRO A 122 -4.60 5.45 -11.23
N PRO A 123 -5.47 5.10 -10.26
CA PRO A 123 -5.01 4.55 -8.99
C PRO A 123 -4.24 3.26 -9.18
N MET A 124 -3.20 3.08 -8.37
CA MET A 124 -2.33 1.90 -8.33
C MET A 124 -1.51 1.65 -9.60
N MET A 125 -1.69 2.43 -10.68
CA MET A 125 -0.99 2.18 -11.93
C MET A 125 0.52 2.37 -11.78
N LEU A 126 0.96 3.40 -11.06
CA LEU A 126 2.39 3.64 -10.88
C LEU A 126 3.00 2.57 -9.98
N GLN A 127 2.28 2.20 -8.92
CA GLN A 127 2.70 1.11 -8.03
C GLN A 127 2.89 -0.20 -8.81
N SER A 128 1.93 -0.61 -9.64
CA SER A 128 2.04 -1.84 -10.44
C SER A 128 3.22 -1.82 -11.41
N LEU A 129 3.49 -0.68 -12.06
CA LEU A 129 4.64 -0.53 -12.96
C LEU A 129 5.97 -0.63 -12.20
N VAL A 130 6.04 -0.04 -11.01
CA VAL A 130 7.23 -0.08 -10.15
C VAL A 130 7.48 -1.49 -9.64
N GLU A 131 6.46 -2.17 -9.13
CA GLU A 131 6.59 -3.57 -8.68
C GLU A 131 7.09 -4.47 -9.82
N ASN A 132 6.56 -4.28 -11.03
CA ASN A 132 6.98 -5.01 -12.20
C ASN A 132 8.45 -4.72 -12.56
N ALA A 133 8.87 -3.45 -12.52
CA ALA A 133 10.25 -3.04 -12.79
C ALA A 133 11.23 -3.61 -11.75
N ILE A 134 10.86 -3.63 -10.47
CA ILE A 134 11.69 -4.22 -9.40
C ILE A 134 11.82 -5.73 -9.59
N LYS A 135 10.70 -6.42 -9.86
CA LYS A 135 10.70 -7.86 -10.06
C LYS A 135 11.65 -8.27 -11.20
N HIS A 136 11.51 -7.65 -12.37
CA HIS A 136 12.33 -7.98 -13.53
C HIS A 136 13.75 -7.40 -13.47
N GLY A 137 13.94 -6.25 -12.81
CA GLY A 137 15.26 -5.65 -12.64
C GLY A 137 16.16 -6.41 -11.67
N LEU A 138 15.57 -7.19 -10.74
CA LEU A 138 16.29 -7.99 -9.74
C LEU A 138 16.29 -9.50 -10.05
N GLU A 139 15.59 -9.95 -11.09
CA GLU A 139 15.69 -11.32 -11.59
C GLU A 139 17.14 -11.59 -12.04
N PRO A 140 17.75 -12.72 -11.61
CA PRO A 140 19.09 -13.07 -12.05
C PRO A 140 19.09 -13.20 -13.57
N LYS A 141 19.98 -12.48 -14.26
CA LYS A 141 20.21 -12.71 -15.69
C LYS A 141 20.67 -14.16 -15.84
N ALA A 142 20.03 -14.91 -16.73
CA ALA A 142 20.39 -16.29 -17.00
C ALA A 142 21.81 -16.44 -17.61
N ASP A 143 22.48 -15.33 -17.94
CA ASP A 143 23.90 -15.29 -18.30
C ASP A 143 24.55 -14.03 -17.68
N GLY A 144 25.40 -14.21 -16.67
CA GLY A 144 26.26 -13.17 -16.07
C GLY A 144 26.24 -13.11 -14.56
#